data_AF-A0A8B9BLA1-F1
#
_entry.id   AF-A0A8B9BLA1-F1
#
_cell.length_a   1.000
_cell.length_b   1.000
_cell.length_c   1.000
_cell.angle_alpha   90.00
_cell.angle_beta   90.00
_cell.angle_gamma   90.00
#
_symmetry.space_group_name_H-M   'P 1'
#
loop_
_entity.id
_entity.type
_entity.pdbx_description
1 polymer ?
#
loop_
_entity_poly.entity_id
_entity_poly.type
_entity_poly.pdbx_seq_one_letter_code
_entity_poly.pdbx_strand_id
1 'polypeptide(L)' 'MSRHAQQLRDHDRNPCIAETDASRKCMDDNNYKKDMCTDYFLNMT' A
#
# COMPACT_ATOMS: atom_id res chain seq x y z
N MET A 1 -1.94 -18.40 0.69
CA MET A 1 -2.19 -17.06 1.26
C MET A 1 -3.05 -17.21 2.49
N SER A 2 -2.74 -16.53 3.60
CA SER A 2 -3.62 -16.59 4.78
C SER A 2 -4.94 -15.88 4.47
N ARG A 3 -6.01 -16.22 5.21
CA ARG A 3 -7.32 -15.57 5.07
C ARG A 3 -7.25 -14.05 5.27
N HIS A 4 -6.35 -13.60 6.15
CA HIS A 4 -6.09 -12.16 6.38
C HIS A 4 -5.43 -11.50 5.17
N ALA A 5 -4.47 -12.17 4.53
CA ALA A 5 -3.85 -11.67 3.31
C ALA A 5 -4.85 -11.55 2.15
N GLN A 6 -5.85 -12.43 2.08
CA GLN A 6 -6.94 -12.32 1.10
C GLN A 6 -7.84 -11.12 1.37
N GLN A 7 -8.21 -10.87 2.63
CA GLN A 7 -9.06 -9.72 3.00
C GLN A 7 -8.39 -8.37 2.70
N LEU A 8 -7.07 -8.27 2.87
CA LEU A 8 -6.32 -7.05 2.52
C LEU A 8 -6.26 -6.79 1.01
N ARG A 9 -6.55 -7.80 0.18
CA ARG A 9 -6.57 -7.73 -1.28
C ARG A 9 -7.99 -7.68 -1.85
N ASP A 10 -8.99 -7.67 -0.99
CA ASP A 10 -10.40 -7.62 -1.37
C ASP A 10 -10.81 -6.18 -1.65
N HIS A 11 -11.01 -5.84 -2.92
CA HIS A 11 -11.40 -4.49 -3.37
C HIS A 11 -12.77 -4.04 -2.87
N ASP A 12 -13.66 -4.97 -2.54
CA ASP A 12 -14.99 -4.63 -2.01
C ASP A 12 -14.94 -4.32 -0.51
N ARG A 13 -13.88 -4.75 0.19
CA ARG A 13 -13.76 -4.65 1.66
C ARG A 13 -12.65 -3.72 2.12
N ASN A 14 -11.56 -3.60 1.35
CA ASN A 14 -10.42 -2.77 1.65
C ASN A 14 -10.35 -1.59 0.66
N PRO A 15 -10.90 -0.41 1.02
CA PRO A 15 -10.80 0.76 0.15
C PRO A 15 -9.36 1.25 -0.01
N CYS A 16 -8.46 0.88 0.90
CA CYS A 16 -7.07 1.34 0.93
C CYS A 16 -6.14 0.57 -0.03
N ILE A 17 -6.67 -0.26 -0.94
CA ILE A 17 -5.83 -1.09 -1.83
C ILE A 17 -5.03 -0.23 -2.79
N ALA A 18 -5.63 0.81 -3.36
CA ALA A 18 -4.95 1.67 -4.32
C ALA A 18 -3.76 2.38 -3.67
N GLU A 19 -3.94 2.89 -2.46
CA GLU A 19 -2.94 3.56 -1.65
C GLU A 19 -1.85 2.58 -1.20
N THR A 20 -2.23 1.36 -0.82
CA THR A 20 -1.30 0.30 -0.42
C THR A 20 -0.42 -0.13 -1.58
N ASP A 21 -1.00 -0.33 -2.75
CA ASP A 21 -0.25 -0.72 -3.95
C ASP A 21 0.64 0.44 -4.45
N ALA A 22 0.16 1.68 -4.40
CA ALA A 22 0.96 2.86 -4.74
C ALA A 22 2.14 3.06 -3.79
N SER A 23 1.91 2.94 -2.47
CA SER A 23 2.96 3.02 -1.44
C SER A 23 4.00 1.92 -1.64
N ARG A 24 3.56 0.69 -1.91
CA ARG A 24 4.45 -0.44 -2.13
C ARG A 24 5.27 -0.29 -3.39
N LYS A 25 4.64 0.13 -4.50
CA LYS A 25 5.33 0.45 -5.74
C LYS A 25 6.40 1.52 -5.53
N CYS A 26 6.07 2.59 -4.80
CA CYS A 26 7.05 3.64 -4.50
C CYS A 26 8.26 3.07 -3.73
N MET A 27 8.03 2.21 -2.74
CA MET A 27 9.11 1.57 -1.97
C MET A 27 9.99 0.69 -2.85
N ASP A 28 9.38 -0.12 -3.73
CA ASP A 28 10.12 -0.98 -4.65
C ASP A 28 10.94 -0.13 -5.66
N ASP A 29 10.38 0.95 -6.20
CA ASP A 29 11.04 1.87 -7.13
C ASP A 29 12.18 2.66 -6.48
N ASN A 30 12.10 2.94 -5.17
CA ASN A 30 13.04 3.80 -4.44
C ASN A 30 14.02 3.03 -3.53
N ASN A 31 14.20 1.72 -3.72
CA ASN A 31 15.05 0.88 -2.87
C ASN A 31 14.70 1.02 -1.37
N TYR A 32 13.41 1.07 -1.06
CA TYR A 32 12.86 1.13 0.29
C TYR A 32 13.22 2.42 1.07
N LYS A 33 13.61 3.49 0.36
CA LYS A 33 13.79 4.84 0.91
C LYS A 33 12.42 5.47 1.22
N LYS A 34 11.98 5.33 2.48
CA LYS A 34 10.64 5.75 2.94
C LYS A 34 10.37 7.25 2.78
N ASP A 35 11.40 8.07 2.91
CA ASP A 35 11.36 9.53 2.75
C ASP A 35 10.86 9.92 1.35
N MET A 36 11.23 9.17 0.32
CA MET A 36 10.78 9.37 -1.07
C MET A 36 9.29 9.04 -1.28
N CYS A 37 8.65 8.35 -0.33
CA CYS A 37 7.29 7.84 -0.43
C CYS A 37 6.33 8.45 0.59
N THR A 38 6.77 9.49 1.32
CA THR A 38 6.03 10.09 2.44
C THR A 38 4.62 10.52 2.05
N ASP A 39 4.44 11.07 0.84
CA ASP A 39 3.14 11.49 0.33
C ASP A 39 2.13 10.33 0.22
N TYR A 40 2.61 9.13 -0.13
CA TYR A 40 1.75 7.93 -0.21
C TYR A 40 1.34 7.41 1.17
N PHE A 41 2.15 7.66 2.20
CA PHE A 41 1.82 7.28 3.58
C PHE A 41 0.91 8.30 4.27
N LEU A 42 1.04 9.58 3.95
CA LEU A 42 0.21 10.64 4.52
C LEU A 42 -1.22 10.64 3.96
N ASN A 43 -1.40 10.19 2.71
CA ASN A 43 -2.70 10.11 2.05
C ASN A 43 -3.51 8.82 2.38
N MET A 44 -3.05 7.99 3.32
CA MET A 44 -3.78 6.79 3.80
C MET A 44 -4.82 7.08 4.91
N THR A 45 -5.31 8.32 5.01
CA THR A 45 -6.22 8.77 6.09
C THR A 45 -7.64 8.97 5.60
#